data_AF-A0A8T3PEF4-F1
#
_entry.id   AF-A0A8T3PEF4-F1
#
_cell.length_a   1.000
_cell.length_b   1.000
_cell.length_c   1.000
_cell.angle_alpha   90.00
_cell.angle_beta   90.00
_cell.angle_gamma   90.00
#
_symmetry.space_group_name_H-M   'P 1'
#
loop_
_entity.id
_entity.type
_entity.pdbx_description
1 polymer ?
#
loop_
_entity_poly.entity_id
_entity_poly.type
_entity_poly.pdbx_seq_one_letter_code
_entity_poly.pdbx_strand_id
1 'polypeptide(L)'
;EEQHDAIAAAAKRLNELREGWLNPADAPDEELERRTLTNLYNEMPAWLRDAHRHLDDAVLDAYGWPPAIADEALLERLLPLNLARAGATADKPNLDEPAAQ
;
A
#
# COMPACT_ATOMS: atom_id res chain seq x y z
N GLU A 1 17.49 2.45 -6.93
CA GLU A 1 16.62 3.63 -6.93
C GLU A 1 15.39 3.42 -7.82
N GLU A 2 15.57 2.82 -9.01
CA GLU A 2 14.48 2.51 -9.96
C GLU A 2 13.22 1.83 -9.38
N GLN A 3 13.37 0.81 -8.50
CA GLN A 3 12.23 0.14 -7.88
C GLN A 3 11.47 1.03 -6.87
N HIS A 4 12.19 1.87 -6.12
CA HIS A 4 11.58 2.80 -5.17
C HIS A 4 10.78 3.87 -5.92
N ASP A 5 11.31 4.34 -7.04
CA ASP A 5 10.64 5.32 -7.90
C ASP A 5 9.39 4.72 -8.58
N ALA A 6 9.44 3.44 -8.98
CA ALA A 6 8.28 2.74 -9.53
C ALA A 6 7.13 2.63 -8.52
N ILE A 7 7.43 2.22 -7.28
CA ILE A 7 6.44 2.16 -6.20
C ILE A 7 5.89 3.57 -5.91
N ALA A 8 6.76 4.58 -5.82
CA ALA A 8 6.36 5.95 -5.55
C ALA A 8 5.44 6.51 -6.65
N ALA A 9 5.75 6.24 -7.91
CA ALA A 9 4.92 6.64 -9.05
C ALA A 9 3.54 5.96 -9.04
N ALA A 10 3.50 4.64 -8.80
CA ALA A 10 2.24 3.90 -8.71
C ALA A 10 1.37 4.38 -7.54
N ALA A 11 1.98 4.61 -6.37
CA ALA A 11 1.28 5.12 -5.19
C ALA A 11 0.73 6.53 -5.42
N LYS A 12 1.52 7.42 -6.05
CA LYS A 12 1.08 8.77 -6.42
C LYS A 12 -0.10 8.71 -7.38
N ARG A 13 -0.03 7.85 -8.40
CA ARG A 13 -1.12 7.68 -9.38
C ARG A 13 -2.42 7.21 -8.72
N LEU A 14 -2.32 6.23 -7.81
CA LEU A 14 -3.46 5.73 -7.04
C LEU A 14 -4.08 6.83 -6.18
N ASN A 15 -3.24 7.66 -5.55
CA ASN A 15 -3.71 8.80 -4.76
C ASN A 15 -4.44 9.84 -5.62
N GLU A 16 -3.86 10.24 -6.75
CA GLU A 16 -4.49 11.20 -7.69
C GLU A 16 -5.87 10.72 -8.17
N LEU A 17 -6.00 9.42 -8.46
CA LEU A 17 -7.28 8.84 -8.87
C LEU A 17 -8.32 8.86 -7.74
N ARG A 18 -7.91 8.54 -6.51
CA ARG A 18 -8.80 8.63 -5.35
C ARG A 18 -9.22 10.07 -5.08
N GLU A 19 -8.27 11.00 -5.07
CA GLU A 19 -8.55 12.43 -4.85
C GLU A 19 -9.50 12.99 -5.92
N GLY A 20 -9.27 12.66 -7.20
CA GLY A 20 -10.16 13.09 -8.28
C GLY A 20 -11.58 12.51 -8.17
N TRP A 21 -11.73 11.30 -7.63
CA TRP A 21 -13.05 10.72 -7.36
C TRP A 21 -13.70 11.28 -6.09
N LEU A 22 -12.93 11.55 -5.04
CA LEU A 22 -13.44 12.12 -3.79
C LEU A 22 -13.88 13.56 -3.96
N ASN A 23 -13.10 14.34 -4.74
CA ASN A 23 -13.23 15.79 -4.84
C ASN A 23 -13.39 16.27 -6.30
N PRO A 24 -14.41 15.81 -7.05
CA PRO A 24 -14.69 16.33 -8.39
C PRO A 24 -15.14 17.81 -8.33
N ALA A 25 -14.56 18.63 -9.20
CA ALA A 25 -14.71 20.10 -9.16
C ALA A 25 -16.17 20.61 -9.33
N ASP A 26 -17.00 19.85 -10.04
CA ASP A 26 -18.37 20.27 -10.42
C ASP A 26 -19.47 19.41 -9.76
N ALA A 27 -19.15 18.61 -8.73
CA ALA A 27 -20.16 17.79 -8.08
C ALA A 27 -21.02 18.58 -7.07
N PRO A 28 -22.34 18.31 -7.01
CA PRO A 28 -23.21 18.90 -6.00
C PRO A 28 -22.90 18.33 -4.60
N ASP A 29 -23.18 19.13 -3.56
CA ASP A 29 -22.92 18.76 -2.15
C ASP A 29 -23.50 17.39 -1.76
N GLU A 30 -24.71 17.09 -2.23
CA GLU A 30 -25.42 15.82 -1.99
C GLU A 30 -24.67 14.60 -2.54
N GLU A 31 -23.92 14.79 -3.64
CA GLU A 31 -23.07 13.76 -4.22
C GLU A 31 -21.73 13.65 -3.48
N LEU A 32 -21.14 14.79 -3.10
CA LEU A 32 -19.91 14.83 -2.30
C LEU A 32 -20.07 14.13 -0.95
N GLU A 33 -21.23 14.26 -0.29
CA GLU A 33 -21.54 13.52 0.95
C GLU A 33 -21.46 12.00 0.80
N ARG A 34 -21.75 11.49 -0.40
CA ARG A 34 -21.69 10.05 -0.71
C ARG A 34 -20.31 9.61 -1.18
N ARG A 35 -19.44 10.53 -1.60
CA ARG A 35 -18.09 10.24 -2.08
C ARG A 35 -17.11 10.05 -0.93
N THR A 36 -17.24 8.93 -0.22
CA THR A 36 -16.31 8.52 0.84
C THR A 36 -15.36 7.42 0.35
N LEU A 37 -14.17 7.31 0.95
CA LEU A 37 -13.27 6.19 0.67
C LEU A 37 -13.98 4.85 0.91
N THR A 38 -14.73 4.72 1.99
CA THR A 38 -15.50 3.49 2.26
C THR A 38 -16.42 3.13 1.10
N ASN A 39 -17.18 4.09 0.55
CA ASN A 39 -18.06 3.84 -0.59
C ASN A 39 -17.28 3.50 -1.86
N LEU A 40 -16.19 4.23 -2.14
CA LEU A 40 -15.32 3.96 -3.28
C LEU A 40 -14.77 2.53 -3.26
N TYR A 41 -14.33 2.07 -2.10
CA TYR A 41 -13.79 0.73 -1.93
C TYR A 41 -14.85 -0.36 -1.91
N ASN A 42 -16.07 -0.06 -1.47
CA ASN A 42 -17.20 -0.99 -1.58
C ASN A 42 -17.63 -1.20 -3.04
N GLU A 43 -17.64 -0.13 -3.84
CA GLU A 43 -17.95 -0.21 -5.28
C GLU A 43 -16.81 -0.89 -6.05
N MET A 44 -15.56 -0.63 -5.65
CA MET A 44 -14.34 -1.16 -6.27
C MET A 44 -14.37 -1.07 -7.81
N PRO A 45 -14.49 0.14 -8.38
CA PRO A 45 -14.57 0.33 -9.82
C PRO A 45 -13.30 -0.19 -10.50
N ALA A 46 -13.42 -0.56 -11.78
CA ALA A 46 -12.33 -1.22 -12.52
C ALA A 46 -11.01 -0.42 -12.48
N TRP A 47 -11.08 0.91 -12.64
CA TRP A 47 -9.90 1.78 -12.57
C TRP A 47 -9.19 1.74 -11.21
N LEU A 48 -9.93 1.54 -10.10
CA LEU A 48 -9.34 1.46 -8.77
C LEU A 48 -8.62 0.13 -8.60
N ARG A 49 -9.24 -0.96 -9.04
CA ARG A 49 -8.63 -2.29 -9.05
C ARG A 49 -7.37 -2.33 -9.91
N ASP A 50 -7.40 -1.68 -11.07
CA ASP A 50 -6.25 -1.59 -11.96
C ASP A 50 -5.10 -0.79 -11.35
N ALA A 51 -5.41 0.32 -10.68
CA ALA A 51 -4.42 1.14 -9.98
C ALA A 51 -3.78 0.40 -8.79
N HIS A 52 -4.58 -0.36 -8.02
CA HIS A 52 -4.04 -1.23 -6.97
C HIS A 52 -3.16 -2.34 -7.54
N ARG A 53 -3.62 -3.04 -8.59
CA ARG A 53 -2.81 -4.08 -9.24
C ARG A 53 -1.46 -3.53 -9.71
N HIS A 54 -1.43 -2.34 -10.29
CA HIS A 54 -0.17 -1.74 -10.73
C HIS A 54 0.79 -1.43 -9.56
N LEU A 55 0.24 -0.99 -8.42
CA LEU A 55 1.03 -0.80 -7.20
C LEU A 55 1.53 -2.14 -6.65
N ASP A 56 0.68 -3.16 -6.61
CA ASP A 56 1.06 -4.51 -6.17
C ASP A 56 2.16 -5.09 -7.05
N ASP A 57 2.06 -4.96 -8.37
CA ASP A 57 3.09 -5.40 -9.33
C ASP A 57 4.45 -4.74 -9.04
N ALA A 58 4.47 -3.42 -8.79
CA ALA A 58 5.69 -2.69 -8.47
C ALA A 58 6.30 -3.11 -7.13
N VAL A 59 5.45 -3.41 -6.12
CA VAL A 59 5.91 -3.93 -4.82
C VAL A 59 6.46 -5.34 -4.99
N LEU A 60 5.76 -6.22 -5.71
CA LEU A 60 6.20 -7.60 -5.96
C LEU A 60 7.53 -7.62 -6.72
N ASP A 61 7.72 -6.74 -7.70
CA ASP A 61 9.00 -6.59 -8.40
C ASP A 61 10.15 -6.20 -7.45
N ALA A 62 9.90 -5.28 -6.50
CA ALA A 62 10.89 -4.91 -5.49
C ALA A 62 11.25 -6.07 -4.53
N TYR A 63 10.32 -6.99 -4.30
CA TYR A 63 10.58 -8.25 -3.59
C TYR A 63 11.21 -9.34 -4.48
N GLY A 64 11.30 -9.11 -5.80
CA GLY A 64 11.73 -10.11 -6.79
C GLY A 64 10.72 -11.25 -6.95
N TRP A 65 9.44 -10.99 -6.73
CA TRP A 65 8.36 -11.97 -6.76
C TRP A 65 7.50 -11.84 -8.02
N PRO A 66 6.89 -12.94 -8.51
CA PRO A 66 6.07 -12.87 -9.70
C PRO A 66 4.77 -12.06 -9.42
N PRO A 67 4.30 -11.24 -10.38
CA PRO A 67 3.14 -10.36 -10.21
C PRO A 67 1.81 -11.13 -10.01
N ALA A 68 1.75 -12.39 -10.43
CA ALA A 68 0.58 -13.27 -10.27
C ALA A 68 0.83 -14.37 -9.23
N ILE A 69 1.55 -14.06 -8.15
CA ILE A 69 1.75 -14.99 -7.03
C ILE A 69 0.40 -15.27 -6.34
N ALA A 70 0.11 -16.52 -6.05
CA ALA A 70 -1.08 -16.90 -5.27
C ALA A 70 -0.93 -16.45 -3.81
N ASP A 71 -2.04 -16.13 -3.15
CA ASP A 71 -2.07 -15.61 -1.78
C ASP A 71 -1.35 -16.55 -0.79
N GLU A 72 -1.54 -17.87 -0.92
CA GLU A 72 -0.86 -18.84 -0.05
C GLU A 72 0.66 -18.78 -0.23
N ALA A 73 1.13 -18.74 -1.48
CA ALA A 73 2.56 -18.63 -1.79
C ALA A 73 3.14 -17.27 -1.35
N LEU A 74 2.35 -16.19 -1.40
CA LEU A 74 2.72 -14.89 -0.88
C LEU A 74 2.92 -14.95 0.64
N LEU A 75 1.97 -15.55 1.36
CA LEU A 75 2.03 -15.71 2.82
C LEU A 75 3.21 -16.59 3.25
N GLU A 76 3.46 -17.70 2.55
CA GLU A 76 4.60 -18.59 2.80
C GLU A 76 5.96 -17.87 2.67
N ARG A 77 6.08 -16.90 1.75
CA ARG A 77 7.29 -16.09 1.59
C ARG A 77 7.39 -14.98 2.63
N LEU A 78 6.28 -14.33 2.98
CA LEU A 78 6.25 -13.23 3.94
C LEU A 78 6.50 -13.69 5.38
N LEU A 79 6.00 -14.87 5.77
CA LEU A 79 6.11 -15.36 7.13
C LEU A 79 7.56 -15.43 7.66
N PRO A 80 8.51 -16.13 7.00
CA PRO A 80 9.88 -16.20 7.49
C PRO A 80 10.58 -14.84 7.50
N LEU A 81 10.30 -13.95 6.53
CA LEU A 81 10.83 -12.58 6.51
C LEU A 81 10.35 -11.79 7.73
N ASN A 82 9.07 -11.92 8.08
CA ASN A 82 8.49 -11.22 9.22
C ASN A 82 9.03 -11.77 10.56
N LEU A 83 9.20 -13.09 10.68
CA LEU A 83 9.81 -13.70 11.88
C LEU A 83 11.28 -13.25 12.06
N ALA A 84 12.07 -13.21 10.99
CA ALA A 84 13.45 -12.75 11.04
C ALA A 84 13.56 -11.27 11.45
N ARG A 85 12.69 -10.41 10.89
CA ARG A 85 12.62 -8.99 11.25
C ARG A 85 12.20 -8.78 12.70
N ALA A 86 11.19 -9.52 13.18
CA ALA A 86 10.73 -9.44 14.56
C ALA A 86 11.84 -9.82 15.56
N GLY A 87 12.61 -10.87 15.26
CA GLY A 87 13.79 -11.24 16.03
C GLY A 87 14.86 -10.16 16.04
N ALA A 88 15.14 -9.54 14.89
CA ALA A 88 16.12 -8.46 14.77
C ALA A 88 15.68 -7.14 15.43
N THR A 89 14.38 -6.86 15.52
CA THR A 89 13.86 -5.69 16.24
C THR A 89 13.86 -5.88 17.76
N ALA A 90 13.68 -7.11 18.24
CA ALA A 90 13.72 -7.43 19.67
C ALA A 90 15.15 -7.37 20.25
N ASP A 91 16.18 -7.47 19.40
CA ASP A 91 17.60 -7.38 19.76
C ASP A 91 18.15 -5.93 19.68
N LYS A 92 17.36 -4.95 19.21
CA LYS A 92 17.76 -3.54 19.26
C LYS A 92 17.59 -3.03 20.69
N PRO A 93 18.64 -2.42 21.31
CA PRO A 93 18.50 -1.84 22.64
C PRO A 93 17.44 -0.74 22.61
N ASN A 94 16.56 -0.75 23.61
CA ASN A 94 15.52 0.25 23.77
C ASN A 94 16.17 1.64 23.94
N LEU A 95 15.88 2.56 23.03
CA LEU A 95 16.40 3.93 23.09
C LEU A 95 15.77 4.76 24.23
N ASP A 96 14.80 4.18 24.96
CA ASP A 96 14.11 4.81 26.10
C ASP A 96 14.71 4.44 27.48
N GLU A 97 15.86 3.75 27.56
CA GLU A 97 16.57 3.62 28.85
C GLU A 97 17.36 4.91 29.16
N PRO A 98 17.06 5.63 30.26
CA PRO A 98 17.85 6.79 30.65
C PRO A 98 19.25 6.32 31.03
N ALA A 99 20.27 6.92 30.41
CA ALA A 99 21.66 6.71 30.76
C ALA A 99 21.83 6.91 32.28
N ALA A 100 22.08 5.81 32.99
CA ALA A 100 22.44 5.86 34.41
C ALA A 100 23.74 6.66 34.54
N GLN A 101 23.66 7.77 35.28
CA GLN A 101 24.79 8.57 35.74
C GLN A 101 25.60 7.81 36.80
#